data_AF-A0A4P9VKA2-F1
#
_entry.id   AF-A0A4P9VKA2-F1
#
_cell.length_a   1.000
_cell.length_b   1.000
_cell.length_c   1.000
_cell.angle_alpha   90.00
_cell.angle_beta   90.00
_cell.angle_gamma   90.00
#
_symmetry.space_group_name_H-M   'P 1'
#
loop_
_entity.id
_entity.type
_entity.pdbx_description
1 polymer ?
#
loop_
_entity_poly.entity_id
_entity_poly.type
_entity_poly.pdbx_seq_one_letter_code
_entity_poly.pdbx_strand_id
1 'polypeptide(L)' 'MEVNNSLLYTGLSGMNRGRATVAEAAQDIASGTAVSEGSGDLATSIVELKEGQHLFEASAKVVNVADEMLGTLLDITA' A
#
# COMPACT_ATOMS: atom_id res chain seq x y z
N MET A 1 23.86 0.75 8.37
CA MET A 1 22.60 0.53 9.13
C MET A 1 21.50 1.56 8.81
N GLU A 2 21.81 2.80 8.41
CA GLU A 2 20.79 3.82 8.07
C GLU A 2 19.87 3.44 6.89
N VAL A 3 20.36 2.68 5.91
CA VAL A 3 19.58 2.29 4.72
C VAL A 3 18.38 1.40 5.10
N ASN A 4 18.52 0.48 6.04
CA ASN A 4 17.43 -0.44 6.41
C ASN A 4 16.32 0.29 7.20
N ASN A 5 16.70 1.19 8.11
CA ASN A 5 15.76 2.02 8.85
C ASN A 5 14.95 2.95 7.91
N SER A 6 15.60 3.47 6.86
CA SER A 6 14.94 4.30 5.84
C SER A 6 13.96 3.51 4.97
N LEU A 7 14.29 2.26 4.61
CA LEU A 7 13.41 1.37 3.82
C LEU A 7 12.18 0.91 4.60
N LEU A 8 12.35 0.55 5.87
CA LEU A 8 11.25 0.20 6.76
C LEU A 8 10.31 1.39 6.96
N TYR A 9 10.86 2.58 7.18
CA TYR A 9 10.07 3.80 7.31
C TYR A 9 9.31 4.13 6.02
N THR A 10 9.95 4.00 4.86
CA THR A 10 9.32 4.22 3.54
C THR A 10 8.20 3.21 3.28
N GLY A 11 8.43 1.92 3.60
CA GLY A 11 7.42 0.87 3.49
C GLY A 11 6.25 1.07 4.44
N LEU A 12 6.49 1.44 5.70
CA LEU A 12 5.42 1.73 6.64
C LEU A 12 4.62 2.98 6.24
N SER A 13 5.29 4.04 5.80
CA SER A 13 4.64 5.26 5.30
C SER A 13 3.81 4.99 4.05
N GLY A 14 4.31 4.17 3.13
CA GLY A 14 3.60 3.74 1.93
C GLY A 14 2.39 2.85 2.25
N MET A 15 2.50 1.92 3.21
CA MET A 15 1.35 1.16 3.71
C MET A 15 0.29 2.06 4.32
N ASN A 16 0.66 2.99 5.19
CA ASN A 16 -0.30 3.88 5.84
C ASN A 16 -1.06 4.75 4.83
N ARG A 17 -0.36 5.24 3.80
CA ARG A 17 -0.97 5.97 2.67
C ARG A 17 -1.89 5.07 1.84
N GLY A 18 -1.42 3.90 1.42
CA GLY A 18 -2.21 2.96 0.64
C GLY A 18 -3.50 2.54 1.38
N ARG A 19 -3.42 2.33 2.70
CA ARG A 19 -4.60 2.03 3.53
C ARG A 19 -5.61 3.19 3.58
N ALA A 20 -5.15 4.43 3.68
CA ALA A 20 -6.03 5.60 3.66
C ALA A 20 -6.73 5.74 2.31
N THR A 21 -5.98 5.65 1.20
CA THR A 21 -6.54 5.72 -0.16
C THR A 21 -7.52 4.59 -0.45
N VAL A 22 -7.22 3.36 0.00
CA VAL A 22 -8.14 2.21 -0.12
C VAL A 22 -9.42 2.43 0.68
N ALA A 23 -9.33 2.99 1.89
CA ALA A 23 -10.50 3.23 2.74
C ALA A 23 -11.42 4.32 2.16
N GLU A 24 -10.83 5.39 1.63
CA GLU A 24 -11.55 6.47 0.94
C GLU A 24 -12.24 5.96 -0.32
N ALA A 25 -11.49 5.32 -1.22
CA ALA A 25 -12.05 4.75 -2.46
C ALA A 25 -13.13 3.69 -2.19
N ALA A 26 -12.98 2.87 -1.14
CA ALA A 26 -14.01 1.91 -0.75
C ALA A 26 -15.30 2.59 -0.26
N GLN A 27 -15.18 3.70 0.46
CA GLN A 27 -16.33 4.50 0.90
C GLN A 27 -17.02 5.18 -0.28
N ASP A 28 -16.27 5.66 -1.26
CA ASP A 28 -16.78 6.27 -2.48
C ASP A 28 -17.48 5.23 -3.37
N ILE A 29 -16.95 4.01 -3.50
CA ILE A 29 -17.63 2.89 -4.18
C ILE A 29 -18.94 2.54 -3.47
N ALA A 30 -18.92 2.45 -2.13
CA ALA A 30 -20.09 2.10 -1.34
C ALA A 30 -21.19 3.17 -1.39
N SER A 31 -20.80 4.46 -1.40
CA SER A 31 -21.73 5.58 -1.47
C SER A 31 -22.19 5.88 -2.91
N GLY A 32 -21.32 5.77 -3.91
CA GLY A 32 -21.66 5.88 -5.33
C GLY A 32 -22.59 4.77 -5.82
N THR A 33 -22.54 3.59 -5.21
CA THR A 33 -23.56 2.53 -5.41
C THR A 33 -24.95 2.95 -4.92
N ALA A 34 -25.06 3.89 -3.97
CA ALA A 34 -26.32 4.41 -3.46
C ALA A 34 -26.92 5.54 -4.31
N VAL A 35 -26.14 6.18 -5.19
CA VAL A 35 -26.57 7.30 -6.05
C VAL A 35 -26.42 6.89 -7.52
N SER A 36 -27.50 6.34 -8.08
CA SER A 36 -27.55 5.65 -9.38
C SER A 36 -27.42 6.57 -10.62
N GLU A 37 -26.45 7.50 -10.65
CA GLU A 37 -26.27 8.47 -11.77
C GLU A 37 -24.87 8.49 -12.43
N GLY A 38 -23.88 7.67 -12.05
CA GLY A 38 -22.52 7.81 -12.61
C GLY A 38 -21.66 6.56 -12.73
N SER A 39 -21.81 5.77 -13.80
CA SER A 39 -20.87 4.67 -14.12
C SER A 39 -19.41 5.13 -14.32
N GLY A 40 -19.16 6.39 -14.65
CA GLY A 40 -17.81 6.94 -14.79
C GLY A 40 -17.10 7.22 -13.46
N ASP A 41 -17.87 7.52 -12.41
CA ASP A 41 -17.35 7.81 -11.07
C ASP A 41 -16.93 6.49 -10.39
N LEU A 42 -17.79 5.47 -10.46
CA LEU A 42 -17.49 4.13 -9.95
C LEU A 42 -16.25 3.50 -10.60
N ALA A 43 -16.06 3.67 -11.92
CA ALA A 43 -14.86 3.18 -12.60
C ALA A 43 -13.59 3.87 -12.08
N THR A 44 -13.67 5.18 -11.79
CA THR A 44 -12.57 5.96 -11.23
C THR A 44 -12.25 5.50 -9.81
N SER A 45 -13.25 5.35 -8.94
CA SER A 45 -13.04 4.88 -7.56
C SER A 45 -12.49 3.45 -7.51
N ILE A 46 -12.88 2.56 -8.43
CA ILE A 46 -12.29 1.21 -8.53
C ILE A 46 -10.81 1.27 -8.93
N VAL A 47 -10.43 2.18 -9.83
CA VAL A 47 -9.03 2.37 -10.23
C VAL A 47 -8.22 2.91 -9.05
N GLU A 48 -8.72 3.92 -8.34
CA GLU A 48 -8.08 4.48 -7.14
C GLU A 48 -7.94 3.44 -6.02
N LEU A 49 -8.96 2.61 -5.82
CA LEU A 49 -8.91 1.47 -4.90
C LEU A 49 -7.76 0.51 -5.26
N LYS A 50 -7.62 0.19 -6.55
CA LYS A 50 -6.53 -0.67 -7.04
C LYS A 50 -5.16 -0.02 -6.90
N GLU A 51 -5.03 1.27 -7.19
CA GLU A 51 -3.78 1.99 -6.98
C GLU A 51 -3.36 1.98 -5.51
N GLY A 52 -4.28 2.25 -4.58
CA GLY A 52 -4.02 2.15 -3.15
C GLY A 52 -3.62 0.74 -2.71
N GLN A 53 -4.27 -0.29 -3.27
CA GLN A 53 -3.91 -1.69 -3.03
C GLN A 53 -2.50 -2.01 -3.54
N HIS A 54 -2.14 -1.59 -4.75
CA HIS A 54 -0.82 -1.80 -5.33
C HIS A 54 0.26 -1.05 -4.56
N LEU A 55 -0.02 0.17 -4.10
CA LEU A 55 0.89 0.93 -3.24
C LEU A 55 1.15 0.19 -1.92
N PHE A 56 0.10 -0.35 -1.30
CA PHE A 56 0.23 -1.17 -0.09
C PHE A 56 1.06 -2.42 -0.34
N GLU A 57 0.79 -3.16 -1.42
CA GLU A 57 1.50 -4.39 -1.77
C GLU A 57 2.98 -4.13 -2.11
N ALA A 58 3.27 -3.09 -2.88
CA ALA A 58 4.64 -2.67 -3.18
C ALA A 58 5.39 -2.30 -1.90
N SER A 59 4.74 -1.58 -1.00
CA SER A 59 5.31 -1.21 0.31
C SER A 59 5.56 -2.43 1.20
N ALA A 60 4.65 -3.41 1.19
CA ALA A 60 4.84 -4.70 1.87
C ALA A 60 6.05 -5.46 1.32
N LYS A 61 6.23 -5.45 0.00
CA LYS A 61 7.38 -6.08 -0.64
C LYS A 61 8.70 -5.40 -0.26
N VAL A 62 8.74 -4.07 -0.14
CA VAL A 62 9.92 -3.34 0.34
C VAL A 62 10.27 -3.73 1.77
N VAL A 63 9.27 -3.85 2.66
CA VAL A 63 9.49 -4.30 4.04
C VAL A 63 10.01 -5.74 4.07
N ASN A 64 9.43 -6.64 3.27
CA ASN A 64 9.89 -8.04 3.21
C ASN A 64 11.33 -8.16 2.71
N VAL A 65 11.70 -7.41 1.66
CA VAL A 65 13.08 -7.39 1.17
C VAL A 65 14.02 -6.81 2.24
N ALA A 66 13.59 -5.79 2.98
CA ALA A 66 14.38 -5.26 4.08
C ALA A 66 14.60 -6.30 5.19
N ASP A 67 13.61 -7.14 5.49
CA ASP A 67 13.72 -8.25 6.46
C ASP A 67 14.63 -9.38 5.95
N GLU A 68 14.49 -9.77 4.68
CA GLU A 68 15.34 -10.79 4.05
C GLU A 68 16.82 -10.35 3.99
N MET A 69 17.07 -9.06 3.74
CA MET A 69 18.41 -8.48 3.81
C MET A 69 18.97 -8.47 5.25
N LEU A 70 18.13 -8.29 6.28
CA LEU A 70 18.57 -8.44 7.67
C LEU A 70 18.88 -9.90 8.01
N GLY A 71 18.05 -10.84 7.56
CA GLY A 71 18.26 -12.27 7.75
C GLY A 71 19.55 -12.75 7.10
N THR A 72 19.83 -12.34 5.86
CA THR A 72 21.08 -12.69 5.17
C THR A 72 22.31 -12.07 5.82
N LEU A 73 22.23 -10.83 6.34
CA LEU A 73 23.34 -10.24 7.11
C LEU A 73 23.57 -10.97 8.43
N LEU A 74 22.51 -11.41 9.12
CA LEU A 74 22.62 -12.19 10.35
C LEU A 74 23.31 -13.55 10.09
N ASP A 75 22.91 -14.24 9.02
CA ASP A 75 23.44 -15.55 8.63
C ASP A 75 24.93 -15.49 8.24
N ILE A 76 25.40 -14.37 7.67
CA ILE A 76 26.83 -14.15 7.39
C ILE A 76 27.65 -13.91 8.67
N THR A 77 27.03 -13.36 9.72
CA THR A 77 27.72 -13.02 10.98
C THR A 77 27.70 -14.15 12.02
N ALA A 78 26.89 -15.19 11.83
CA ALA A 78 26.79 -16.37 12.69
C ALA A 78 27.90 -17.40 12.39
#